data_AF-A0A957KEQ2-F1
#
_entry.id   AF-A0A957KEQ2-F1
#
_cell.length_a   1.000
_cell.length_b   1.000
_cell.length_c   1.000
_cell.angle_alpha   90.00
_cell.angle_beta   90.00
_cell.angle_gamma   90.00
#
_symmetry.space_group_name_H-M   'P 1'
#
loop_
_entity.id
_entity.type
_entity.pdbx_description
1 polymer ?
#
loop_
_entity_poly.entity_id
_entity_poly.type
_entity_poly.pdbx_seq_one_letter_code
_entity_poly.pdbx_strand_id
1 'polypeptide(L)'
;MSLTSSEEVSQSHITFEETPERLKVTIPVRRKLSNWVFLTLYTLMLVVWVGGFFYGISAYTRNVRASSAGGSFIFVLTVLVILMLLVWLWFGRRFIWRWWQYHMASREILFINKDVLIVRRPVSILGLTDAYDMKHLSPLYWSDKYNCLAFDYGARGVLFGTTLPQRDAQWLLLRLNDRYFPGWRDEDDEDDEARQTLFD
;
A
#
# COMPACT_ATOMS: atom_id res chain seq x y z
N MET A 1 23.79 35.07 -8.52
CA MET A 1 24.35 34.14 -9.53
C MET A 1 24.49 32.79 -8.86
N SER A 2 23.46 31.95 -8.96
CA SER A 2 23.49 30.52 -8.60
C SER A 2 22.31 29.87 -9.32
N LEU A 3 22.53 29.60 -10.61
CA LEU A 3 21.69 28.73 -11.42
C LEU A 3 21.94 27.30 -10.93
N THR A 4 21.19 26.85 -9.93
CA THR A 4 21.08 25.41 -9.67
C THR A 4 20.09 24.86 -10.66
N SER A 5 20.63 24.46 -11.81
CA SER A 5 20.25 23.31 -12.61
C SER A 5 19.22 22.41 -11.92
N SER A 6 17.95 22.69 -12.15
CA SER A 6 16.90 21.68 -12.08
C SER A 6 16.98 20.94 -13.41
N GLU A 7 17.92 20.02 -13.55
CA GLU A 7 17.83 19.00 -14.59
C GLU A 7 16.58 18.16 -14.30
N GLU A 8 15.43 18.62 -14.79
CA GLU A 8 14.27 17.79 -15.01
C GLU A 8 14.65 16.74 -16.05
N VAL A 9 15.28 15.65 -15.60
CA VAL A 9 15.37 14.41 -16.37
C VAL A 9 13.95 13.83 -16.42
N SER A 10 13.12 14.41 -17.30
CA SER A 10 11.79 13.94 -17.66
C SER A 10 11.95 12.71 -18.56
N GLN A 11 12.38 11.60 -17.96
CA GLN A 11 12.29 10.29 -18.58
C GLN A 11 11.34 9.45 -17.73
N SER A 12 10.07 9.44 -18.18
CA SER A 12 8.87 8.95 -17.51
C SER A 12 8.32 9.89 -16.43
N HIS A 13 7.01 9.86 -16.20
CA HIS A 13 6.26 10.75 -15.28
C HIS A 13 6.65 10.61 -13.78
N ILE A 14 7.88 10.23 -13.44
CA ILE A 14 8.41 10.19 -12.08
C ILE A 14 8.95 11.58 -11.75
N THR A 15 8.43 12.19 -10.69
CA THR A 15 8.88 13.52 -10.25
C THR A 15 9.77 13.37 -9.04
N PHE A 16 10.98 13.93 -9.12
CA PHE A 16 11.91 14.04 -8.00
C PHE A 16 11.87 15.45 -7.44
N GLU A 17 11.50 15.59 -6.18
CA GLU A 17 11.64 16.82 -5.42
C GLU A 17 12.76 16.60 -4.41
N GLU A 18 13.94 17.13 -4.71
CA GLU A 18 15.09 17.10 -3.80
C GLU A 18 15.03 18.31 -2.86
N THR A 19 15.00 18.03 -1.56
CA THR A 19 15.21 19.02 -0.49
C THR A 19 16.52 18.63 0.22
N PRO A 20 17.29 19.55 0.82
CA PRO A 20 18.57 19.24 1.48
C PRO A 20 18.48 18.10 2.51
N GLU A 21 17.31 17.91 3.11
CA GLU A 21 17.06 16.91 4.14
C GLU A 21 16.26 15.69 3.65
N ARG A 22 15.60 15.76 2.48
CA ARG A 22 14.67 14.71 2.04
C ARG A 22 14.61 14.58 0.53
N LEU A 23 14.53 13.34 0.07
CA LEU A 23 14.16 13.03 -1.31
C LEU A 23 12.68 12.64 -1.34
N LYS A 24 11.90 13.34 -2.16
CA LYS A 24 10.52 12.95 -2.43
C LYS A 24 10.43 12.45 -3.86
N VAL A 25 10.12 11.17 -4.03
CA VAL A 25 9.88 10.54 -5.32
C VAL A 25 8.38 10.34 -5.49
N THR A 26 7.80 10.97 -6.50
CA THR A 26 6.39 10.78 -6.83
C THR A 26 6.27 9.85 -8.03
N ILE A 27 5.68 8.68 -7.80
CA ILE A 27 5.44 7.65 -8.81
C ILE A 27 3.95 7.66 -9.18
N PRO A 28 3.60 7.93 -10.45
CA PRO A 28 2.21 7.89 -10.89
C PRO A 28 1.75 6.44 -11.02
N VAL A 29 0.57 6.13 -10.49
CA VAL A 29 -0.03 4.79 -10.65
C VAL A 29 -0.78 4.77 -11.98
N ARG A 30 -0.24 4.07 -12.98
CA ARG A 30 -0.95 3.85 -14.25
C ARG A 30 -2.11 2.90 -13.99
N ARG A 31 -3.33 3.42 -13.96
CA ARG A 31 -4.55 2.61 -13.83
C ARG A 31 -4.74 1.75 -15.10
N LYS A 32 -4.23 0.52 -15.08
CA LYS A 32 -4.58 -0.48 -16.11
C LYS A 32 -6.07 -0.82 -16.03
N LEU A 33 -6.65 -1.28 -17.15
CA LEU A 33 -8.04 -1.71 -17.26
C LEU A 33 -8.40 -2.79 -16.20
N SER A 34 -7.46 -3.68 -15.88
CA SER A 34 -7.64 -4.69 -14.82
C SER A 34 -7.84 -4.08 -13.42
N ASN A 35 -7.15 -2.98 -13.10
CA ASN A 35 -7.30 -2.32 -11.81
C ASN A 35 -8.70 -1.68 -11.65
N TRP A 36 -9.33 -1.28 -12.76
CA TRP A 36 -10.71 -0.78 -12.77
C TRP A 36 -11.74 -1.85 -12.40
N VAL A 37 -11.51 -3.11 -12.81
CA VAL A 37 -12.37 -4.23 -12.44
C VAL A 37 -12.31 -4.45 -10.93
N PHE A 38 -11.11 -4.49 -10.35
CA PHE A 38 -10.95 -4.61 -8.90
C PHE A 38 -11.54 -3.41 -8.16
N LEU A 39 -11.32 -2.19 -8.63
CA LEU A 39 -11.91 -1.00 -8.02
C LEU A 39 -13.43 -1.05 -8.00
N THR A 40 -14.05 -1.43 -9.13
CA THR A 40 -15.50 -1.60 -9.24
C THR A 40 -16.00 -2.67 -8.29
N LEU A 41 -15.34 -3.84 -8.27
CA LEU A 41 -15.68 -4.96 -7.40
C LEU A 41 -15.62 -4.57 -5.92
N TYR A 42 -14.52 -3.96 -5.48
CA TYR A 42 -14.36 -3.50 -4.09
C TYR A 42 -15.35 -2.37 -3.75
N THR A 43 -15.70 -1.52 -4.71
CA THR A 43 -16.71 -0.47 -4.50
C THR A 43 -18.10 -1.08 -4.31
N LEU A 44 -18.50 -2.05 -5.13
CA LEU A 44 -19.75 -2.79 -4.95
C LEU A 44 -19.77 -3.52 -3.62
N MET A 45 -18.67 -4.18 -3.26
CA MET A 45 -18.55 -4.87 -1.97
C MET A 45 -18.65 -3.90 -0.79
N LEU A 46 -18.07 -2.70 -0.91
CA LEU A 46 -18.20 -1.64 0.10
C LEU A 46 -19.64 -1.14 0.20
N VAL A 47 -20.33 -0.95 -0.94
CA VAL A 47 -21.75 -0.57 -0.95
C VAL A 47 -22.62 -1.65 -0.30
N VAL A 48 -22.40 -2.92 -0.60
CA VAL A 48 -23.11 -4.04 0.04
C VAL A 48 -22.79 -4.10 1.53
N TRP A 49 -21.55 -3.85 1.94
CA TRP A 49 -21.16 -3.87 3.34
C TRP A 49 -21.81 -2.73 4.15
N VAL A 50 -21.77 -1.51 3.63
CA VAL A 50 -22.43 -0.33 4.24
C VAL A 50 -23.95 -0.50 4.20
N GLY A 51 -24.51 -0.93 3.06
CA GLY A 51 -25.93 -1.18 2.88
C GLY A 51 -26.45 -2.26 3.82
N GLY A 52 -25.72 -3.37 3.96
CA GLY A 52 -26.03 -4.45 4.89
C GLY A 52 -26.01 -4.02 6.35
N PHE A 53 -25.10 -3.11 6.71
CA PHE A 53 -25.06 -2.52 8.06
C PHE A 53 -26.35 -1.71 8.35
N PHE A 54 -26.73 -0.79 7.46
CA PHE A 54 -27.96 -0.01 7.63
C PHE A 54 -29.22 -0.89 7.56
N TYR A 55 -29.24 -1.85 6.64
CA TYR A 55 -30.32 -2.81 6.53
C TYR A 55 -30.47 -3.63 7.82
N GLY A 56 -29.37 -4.15 8.37
CA GLY A 56 -29.36 -4.92 9.61
C GLY A 56 -29.93 -4.13 10.79
N ILE A 57 -29.53 -2.87 10.96
CA ILE A 57 -30.09 -1.98 11.98
C ILE A 57 -31.59 -1.73 11.74
N SER A 58 -31.99 -1.48 10.50
CA SER A 58 -33.39 -1.22 10.15
C SER A 58 -34.28 -2.46 10.37
N ALA A 59 -33.79 -3.65 10.01
CA ALA A 59 -34.48 -4.91 10.19
C ALA A 59 -34.59 -5.27 11.68
N TYR A 60 -33.50 -5.09 12.43
CA TYR A 60 -33.48 -5.27 13.88
C TYR A 60 -34.52 -4.39 14.58
N THR A 61 -34.51 -3.07 14.30
CA THR A 61 -35.46 -2.13 14.90
C THR A 61 -36.91 -2.43 14.53
N ARG A 62 -37.20 -2.88 13.30
CA ARG A 62 -38.53 -3.35 12.90
C ARG A 62 -38.96 -4.59 13.67
N ASN A 63 -38.09 -5.59 13.77
CA ASN A 63 -38.39 -6.84 14.46
C ASN A 63 -38.61 -6.64 15.97
N VAL A 64 -37.81 -5.80 16.62
CA VAL A 64 -38.01 -5.49 18.05
C VAL A 64 -39.33 -4.76 18.29
N ARG A 65 -39.71 -3.82 17.41
CA ARG A 65 -41.01 -3.10 17.52
C ARG A 65 -42.21 -4.01 17.28
N ALA A 66 -42.09 -4.98 16.37
CA ALA A 66 -43.16 -5.93 16.05
C ALA A 66 -43.23 -7.10 17.04
N SER A 67 -42.21 -7.28 17.88
CA SER A 67 -42.14 -8.41 18.80
C SER A 67 -43.00 -8.17 20.03
N SER A 68 -43.81 -9.18 20.38
CA SER A 68 -44.49 -9.28 21.68
C SER A 68 -43.66 -10.00 22.74
N ALA A 69 -42.38 -10.28 22.46
CA ALA A 69 -41.51 -11.02 23.37
C ALA A 69 -41.16 -10.22 24.62
N GLY A 70 -40.93 -10.92 25.73
CA GLY A 70 -40.57 -10.32 27.01
C GLY A 70 -39.22 -9.58 26.98
N GLY A 71 -39.05 -8.61 27.89
CA GLY A 71 -37.88 -7.72 27.91
C GLY A 71 -36.52 -8.42 27.97
N SER A 72 -36.41 -9.54 28.69
CA SER A 72 -35.16 -10.31 28.79
C SER A 72 -34.73 -10.92 27.44
N PHE A 73 -35.68 -11.38 26.62
CA PHE A 73 -35.37 -11.92 25.28
C PHE A 73 -34.84 -10.82 24.35
N ILE A 74 -35.49 -9.66 24.36
CA ILE A 74 -35.07 -8.49 23.56
C ILE A 74 -33.66 -8.04 23.99
N PHE A 75 -33.37 -8.04 25.29
CA PHE A 75 -32.05 -7.68 25.79
C PHE A 75 -30.95 -8.61 25.26
N VAL A 76 -31.13 -9.93 25.38
CA VAL A 76 -30.15 -10.91 24.87
C VAL A 76 -29.96 -10.78 23.36
N LEU A 77 -31.07 -10.62 22.61
CA LEU A 77 -31.01 -10.40 21.17
C LEU A 77 -30.26 -9.10 20.82
N THR A 78 -30.47 -8.03 21.60
CA THR A 78 -29.77 -6.75 21.41
C THR A 78 -28.27 -6.93 21.53
N VAL A 79 -27.83 -7.58 22.61
CA VAL A 79 -26.40 -7.82 22.87
C VAL A 79 -25.79 -8.67 21.75
N LEU A 80 -26.48 -9.73 21.32
CA LEU A 80 -26.04 -10.59 20.22
C LEU A 80 -25.87 -9.79 18.92
N VAL A 81 -26.85 -8.96 18.56
CA VAL A 81 -26.80 -8.13 17.35
C VAL A 81 -25.68 -7.10 17.44
N ILE A 82 -25.46 -6.48 18.60
CA ILE A 82 -24.34 -5.55 18.80
C ILE A 82 -23.00 -6.28 18.58
N LEU A 83 -22.81 -7.46 19.17
CA LEU A 83 -21.59 -8.26 18.98
C LEU A 83 -21.40 -8.61 17.50
N MET A 84 -22.46 -9.03 16.81
CA MET A 84 -22.42 -9.32 15.38
C MET A 84 -22.05 -8.08 14.55
N LEU A 85 -22.63 -6.90 14.87
CA LEU A 85 -22.30 -5.64 14.19
C LEU A 85 -20.86 -5.21 14.46
N LEU A 86 -20.33 -5.42 15.66
CA LEU A 86 -18.93 -5.15 15.97
C LEU A 86 -18.00 -6.02 15.11
N VAL A 87 -18.30 -7.32 14.99
CA VAL A 87 -17.54 -8.23 14.12
C VAL A 87 -17.65 -7.80 12.65
N TRP A 88 -18.85 -7.46 12.18
CA TRP A 88 -19.10 -6.96 10.82
C TRP A 88 -18.31 -5.68 10.51
N LEU A 89 -18.29 -4.74 11.47
CA LEU A 89 -17.55 -3.49 11.35
C LEU A 89 -16.04 -3.73 11.34
N TRP A 90 -15.56 -4.61 12.22
CA TRP A 90 -14.14 -4.96 12.29
C TRP A 90 -13.65 -5.61 11.00
N PHE A 91 -14.37 -6.61 10.48
CA PHE A 91 -14.01 -7.29 9.23
C PHE A 91 -14.06 -6.35 8.03
N GLY A 92 -15.15 -5.61 7.83
CA GLY A 92 -15.25 -4.73 6.66
C GLY A 92 -14.27 -3.58 6.69
N ARG A 93 -14.04 -2.96 7.87
CA ARG A 93 -13.03 -1.92 8.02
C ARG A 93 -11.62 -2.46 7.82
N ARG A 94 -11.31 -3.67 8.30
CA ARG A 94 -9.95 -4.21 8.20
C ARG A 94 -9.61 -4.68 6.79
N PHE A 95 -10.55 -5.34 6.13
CA PHE A 95 -10.33 -5.93 4.80
C PHE A 95 -10.84 -4.99 3.70
N ILE A 96 -12.16 -4.82 3.58
CA ILE A 96 -12.79 -4.12 2.44
C ILE A 96 -12.24 -2.70 2.31
N TRP A 97 -12.18 -1.97 3.41
CA TRP A 97 -11.72 -0.57 3.39
C TRP A 97 -10.25 -0.43 3.00
N ARG A 98 -9.35 -1.26 3.56
CA ARG A 98 -7.90 -1.19 3.25
C ARG A 98 -7.63 -1.58 1.80
N TRP A 99 -8.27 -2.64 1.31
CA TRP A 99 -8.13 -3.08 -0.08
C TRP A 99 -8.72 -2.04 -1.06
N TRP A 100 -9.87 -1.47 -0.73
CA TRP A 100 -10.46 -0.40 -1.54
C TRP A 100 -9.54 0.82 -1.61
N GLN A 101 -8.95 1.26 -0.48
CA GLN A 101 -7.98 2.35 -0.47
C GLN A 101 -6.74 2.04 -1.32
N TYR A 102 -6.23 0.82 -1.23
CA TYR A 102 -5.09 0.38 -2.03
C TYR A 102 -5.36 0.53 -3.53
N HIS A 103 -6.53 0.08 -4.01
CA HIS A 103 -6.90 0.18 -5.42
C HIS A 103 -7.31 1.61 -5.85
N MET A 104 -7.77 2.45 -4.92
CA MET A 104 -8.13 3.84 -5.20
C MET A 104 -6.91 4.76 -5.38
N ALA A 105 -5.77 4.43 -4.77
CA ALA A 105 -4.57 5.28 -4.81
C ALA A 105 -4.12 5.53 -6.26
N SER A 106 -4.00 6.81 -6.64
CA SER A 106 -3.64 7.24 -8.00
C SER A 106 -2.15 7.54 -8.18
N ARG A 107 -1.43 7.65 -7.06
CA ARG A 107 0.01 7.91 -7.02
C ARG A 107 0.59 7.27 -5.78
N GLU A 108 1.85 6.89 -5.85
CA GLU A 108 2.66 6.49 -4.71
C GLU A 108 3.74 7.56 -4.51
N ILE A 109 3.91 8.03 -3.28
CA ILE A 109 4.90 9.04 -2.95
C ILE A 109 5.84 8.40 -1.95
N LEU A 110 7.10 8.30 -2.33
CA LEU A 110 8.18 7.84 -1.48
C LEU A 110 8.86 9.07 -0.88
N PHE A 111 8.91 9.17 0.44
CA PHE A 111 9.75 10.14 1.13
C PHE A 111 10.92 9.39 1.76
N ILE A 112 12.12 9.70 1.30
CA ILE A 112 13.34 9.10 1.81
C ILE A 112 14.10 10.16 2.60
N ASN A 113 14.27 9.91 3.88
CA ASN A 113 15.15 10.65 4.78
C ASN A 113 16.29 9.72 5.23
N LYS A 114 17.32 10.26 5.87
CA LYS A 114 18.48 9.50 6.38
C LYS A 114 18.07 8.39 7.36
N ASP A 115 17.03 8.63 8.16
CA ASP A 115 16.60 7.69 9.21
C ASP A 115 15.33 6.91 8.84
N VAL A 116 14.49 7.44 7.95
CA VAL A 116 13.14 6.89 7.73
C VAL A 116 12.78 6.92 6.24
N LEU A 117 12.25 5.79 5.77
CA LEU A 117 11.58 5.65 4.48
C LEU A 117 10.06 5.66 4.70
N ILE A 118 9.35 6.61 4.11
CA ILE A 118 7.89 6.70 4.18
C ILE A 118 7.29 6.41 2.82
N VAL A 119 6.47 5.37 2.74
CA VAL A 119 5.67 5.05 1.56
C VAL A 119 4.26 5.60 1.79
N ARG A 120 3.87 6.61 1.00
CA ARG A 120 2.56 7.25 1.09
C ARG A 120 1.73 6.99 -0.16
N ARG A 121 0.54 6.45 0.02
CA ARG A 121 -0.47 6.20 -1.03
C ARG A 121 -1.69 7.09 -0.80
N PRO A 122 -1.68 8.35 -1.29
CA PRO A 122 -2.79 9.27 -1.06
C PRO A 122 -4.07 8.82 -1.75
N VAL A 123 -5.13 8.70 -0.97
CA VAL A 123 -6.53 8.58 -1.41
C VAL A 123 -7.27 9.78 -0.85
N SER A 124 -7.16 10.93 -1.52
CA SER A 124 -7.65 12.21 -1.00
C SER A 124 -7.15 12.46 0.45
N ILE A 125 -8.04 12.60 1.43
CA ILE A 125 -7.75 12.86 2.86
C ILE A 125 -7.40 11.57 3.64
N LEU A 126 -7.71 10.39 3.11
CA LEU A 126 -7.67 9.10 3.85
C LEU A 126 -6.58 8.16 3.31
N GLY A 127 -5.46 8.70 2.83
CA GLY A 127 -4.37 7.90 2.26
C GLY A 127 -3.69 6.97 3.27
N LEU A 128 -3.21 5.82 2.78
CA LEU A 128 -2.35 4.93 3.55
C LEU A 128 -0.94 5.54 3.62
N THR A 129 -0.37 5.57 4.82
CA THR A 129 1.00 6.04 5.04
C THR A 129 1.68 5.00 5.91
N ASP A 130 2.72 4.37 5.37
CA ASP A 130 3.55 3.41 6.07
C ASP A 130 4.95 4.02 6.21
N ALA A 131 5.53 3.94 7.41
CA ALA A 131 6.86 4.46 7.71
C ALA A 131 7.76 3.32 8.19
N TYR A 132 8.98 3.29 7.69
CA TYR A 132 9.97 2.24 7.89
C TYR A 132 11.30 2.87 8.31
N ASP A 133 11.95 2.32 9.32
CA ASP A 133 13.30 2.75 9.73
C ASP A 133 14.33 2.26 8.69
N MET A 134 15.19 3.16 8.20
CA MET A 134 16.21 2.81 7.21
C MET A 134 17.21 1.76 7.73
N LYS A 135 17.43 1.66 9.05
CA LYS A 135 18.38 0.70 9.65
C LYS A 135 17.98 -0.76 9.47
N HIS A 136 16.72 -1.03 9.19
CA HIS A 136 16.18 -2.38 9.02
C HIS A 136 15.73 -2.65 7.58
N LEU A 137 16.02 -1.73 6.67
CA LEU A 137 15.66 -1.85 5.27
C LEU A 137 16.76 -2.61 4.53
N SER A 138 16.38 -3.62 3.76
CA SER A 138 17.28 -4.19 2.76
C SER A 138 17.50 -3.20 1.61
N PRO A 139 18.56 -3.37 0.81
CA PRO A 139 18.62 -2.77 -0.51
C PRO A 139 17.33 -3.02 -1.29
N LEU A 140 16.94 -2.05 -2.11
CA LEU A 140 15.78 -2.21 -2.98
C LEU A 140 16.11 -3.27 -4.03
N TYR A 141 15.13 -4.05 -4.46
CA TYR A 141 15.29 -5.07 -5.50
C TYR A 141 14.10 -5.10 -6.45
N TRP A 142 14.28 -5.75 -7.59
CA TRP A 142 13.21 -6.05 -8.53
C TRP A 142 12.58 -7.41 -8.19
N SER A 143 11.27 -7.44 -7.95
CA SER A 143 10.56 -8.68 -7.64
C SER A 143 9.91 -9.25 -8.91
N ASP A 144 10.50 -10.28 -9.52
CA ASP A 144 9.96 -10.95 -10.71
C ASP A 144 8.55 -11.50 -10.51
N LYS A 145 8.25 -12.01 -9.32
CA LYS A 145 6.92 -12.56 -8.98
C LYS A 145 5.79 -11.55 -9.14
N TYR A 146 6.07 -10.27 -8.86
CA TYR A 146 5.08 -9.20 -8.83
C TYR A 146 5.32 -8.13 -9.91
N ASN A 147 6.41 -8.26 -10.69
CA ASN A 147 6.86 -7.31 -11.70
C ASN A 147 6.89 -5.86 -11.18
N CYS A 148 7.49 -5.66 -10.01
CA CYS A 148 7.56 -4.36 -9.37
C CYS A 148 8.79 -4.22 -8.46
N LEU A 149 9.01 -2.99 -7.97
CA LEU A 149 10.06 -2.72 -7.00
C LEU A 149 9.65 -3.18 -5.61
N ALA A 150 10.61 -3.67 -4.86
CA ALA A 150 10.40 -4.17 -3.52
C ALA A 150 11.59 -3.83 -2.63
N PHE A 151 11.36 -3.88 -1.32
CA PHE A 151 12.39 -3.94 -0.30
C PHE A 151 11.87 -4.78 0.85
N ASP A 152 12.78 -5.39 1.59
CA ASP A 152 12.44 -6.15 2.79
C ASP A 152 12.62 -5.28 4.03
N TYR A 153 11.67 -5.42 4.95
CA TYR A 153 11.70 -4.82 6.26
C TYR A 153 11.47 -5.92 7.30
N GLY A 154 12.58 -6.47 7.82
CA GLY A 154 12.56 -7.70 8.60
C GLY A 154 11.98 -8.87 7.78
N ALA A 155 10.91 -9.50 8.27
CA ALA A 155 10.27 -10.63 7.58
C ALA A 155 9.17 -10.21 6.57
N ARG A 156 9.06 -8.92 6.23
CA ARG A 156 7.99 -8.40 5.34
C ARG A 156 8.58 -7.73 4.11
N GLY A 157 8.26 -8.27 2.94
CA GLY A 157 8.50 -7.60 1.66
C GLY A 157 7.45 -6.52 1.39
N VAL A 158 7.92 -5.30 1.15
CA VAL A 158 7.09 -4.13 0.83
C VAL A 158 7.21 -3.83 -0.66
N LEU A 159 6.09 -3.97 -1.36
CA LEU A 159 6.00 -3.74 -2.81
C LEU A 159 5.61 -2.28 -3.11
N PHE A 160 6.26 -1.66 -4.10
CA PHE A 160 5.93 -0.33 -4.60
C PHE A 160 6.25 -0.21 -6.11
N GLY A 161 5.77 0.86 -6.76
CA GLY A 161 6.00 1.08 -8.19
C GLY A 161 5.36 0.02 -9.09
N THR A 162 4.27 -0.62 -8.66
CA THR A 162 3.64 -1.77 -9.34
C THR A 162 3.16 -1.52 -10.77
N THR A 163 2.99 -0.24 -11.13
CA THR A 163 2.55 0.15 -12.47
C THR A 163 3.64 0.81 -13.30
N LEU A 164 4.84 0.89 -12.74
CA LEU A 164 5.99 1.52 -13.38
C LEU A 164 6.51 0.58 -14.48
N PRO A 165 6.81 1.09 -15.69
CA PRO A 165 7.48 0.29 -16.72
C PRO A 165 8.80 -0.28 -16.18
N GLN A 166 9.14 -1.51 -16.54
CA GLN A 166 10.34 -2.20 -16.03
C GLN A 166 11.62 -1.37 -16.23
N ARG A 167 11.77 -0.72 -17.38
CA ARG A 167 12.91 0.17 -17.67
C ARG A 167 13.01 1.33 -16.66
N ASP A 168 11.90 2.01 -16.40
CA ASP A 168 11.84 3.14 -15.48
C ASP A 168 12.07 2.67 -14.03
N ALA A 169 11.57 1.47 -13.71
CA ALA A 169 11.77 0.83 -12.41
C ALA A 169 13.23 0.45 -12.18
N GLN A 170 13.90 -0.17 -13.15
CA GLN A 170 15.32 -0.50 -13.06
C GLN A 170 16.19 0.76 -12.92
N TRP A 171 15.87 1.82 -13.68
CA TRP A 171 16.57 3.08 -13.54
C TRP A 171 16.37 3.70 -12.14
N LEU A 172 15.13 3.71 -11.63
CA LEU A 172 14.82 4.20 -10.29
C LEU A 172 15.53 3.36 -9.21
N LEU A 173 15.54 2.04 -9.37
CA LEU A 173 16.22 1.09 -8.50
C LEU A 173 17.70 1.44 -8.36
N LEU A 174 18.40 1.51 -9.51
CA LEU A 174 19.82 1.85 -9.56
C LEU A 174 20.09 3.20 -8.89
N ARG A 175 19.27 4.22 -9.19
CA ARG A 175 19.45 5.57 -8.66
C ARG A 175 19.24 5.65 -7.14
N LEU A 176 18.28 4.89 -6.60
CA LEU A 176 17.99 4.87 -5.18
C LEU A 176 19.02 4.06 -4.41
N ASN A 177 19.40 2.87 -4.89
CA ASN A 177 20.41 2.05 -4.22
C ASN A 177 21.78 2.72 -4.22
N ASP A 178 22.20 3.32 -5.33
CA ASP A 178 23.46 4.08 -5.40
C ASP A 178 23.55 5.22 -4.38
N ARG A 179 22.40 5.84 -4.06
CA ARG A 179 22.34 6.97 -3.12
C ARG A 179 22.23 6.54 -1.65
N TYR A 180 21.48 5.48 -1.36
CA TYR A 180 21.08 5.13 0.01
C TYR A 180 21.68 3.83 0.54
N PHE A 181 22.19 2.97 -0.34
CA PHE A 181 22.75 1.66 0.02
C PHE A 181 24.15 1.49 -0.62
N PRO A 182 25.14 2.31 -0.23
CA PRO A 182 26.50 2.18 -0.76
C PRO A 182 27.06 0.79 -0.41
N GLY A 183 27.45 0.00 -1.41
CA GLY A 183 27.93 -1.38 -1.27
C GLY A 183 26.97 -2.46 -1.75
N TRP A 184 25.73 -2.11 -2.12
CA TRP A 184 24.74 -3.10 -2.59
C TRP A 184 25.15 -3.85 -3.86
N ARG A 185 26.08 -3.29 -4.66
CA ARG A 185 26.59 -3.94 -5.87
C ARG A 185 27.58 -5.07 -5.59
N ASP A 186 28.28 -4.99 -4.46
CA ASP A 186 29.34 -5.94 -4.14
C ASP A 186 28.74 -7.27 -3.62
N GLU A 187 27.51 -7.23 -3.10
CA GLU A 187 26.78 -8.42 -2.60
C GLU A 187 26.20 -9.29 -3.73
N ASP A 188 25.80 -8.70 -4.87
CA ASP A 188 25.25 -9.45 -6.00
C ASP A 188 26.33 -10.30 -6.72
N ASP A 189 27.60 -9.85 -6.72
CA ASP A 189 28.71 -10.56 -7.36
C ASP A 189 29.21 -11.76 -6.52
N GLU A 190 29.12 -11.70 -5.19
CA GLU A 190 29.52 -12.81 -4.30
C GLU A 190 28.55 -14.01 -4.36
N ASP A 191 27.25 -13.77 -4.53
CA ASP A 191 26.24 -14.83 -4.61
C ASP A 191 26.31 -15.63 -5.93
N ASP A 192 26.76 -15.00 -7.02
CA ASP A 192 26.97 -15.65 -8.31
C ASP A 192 28.29 -16.45 -8.35
N GLU A 193 29.35 -15.98 -7.68
CA GLU A 193 30.59 -16.76 -7.48
C GLU A 193 30.39 -17.95 -6.52
N ALA A 194 29.62 -17.78 -5.44
CA ALA A 194 29.28 -18.86 -4.51
C ALA A 194 28.43 -19.95 -5.18
N ARG A 195 27.59 -19.59 -6.16
CA ARG A 195 26.85 -20.56 -6.97
C ARG A 195 27.74 -21.27 -7.98
N GLN A 196 28.69 -20.59 -8.63
CA GLN A 196 29.60 -21.23 -9.57
C GLN A 196 30.55 -22.24 -8.88
N THR A 197 31.08 -21.91 -7.70
CA THR A 197 31.98 -22.78 -6.94
C THR A 197 31.30 -24.02 -6.32
N LEU A 198 29.97 -24.07 -6.30
CA LEU A 198 29.19 -25.23 -5.85
C LEU A 198 28.92 -26.25 -6.97
N PHE A 199 29.23 -25.89 -8.22
CA PHE A 199 29.05 -26.75 -9.40
C PHE A 199 30.38 -27.11 -10.11
N ASP A 200 31.52 -26.67 -9.57
CA ASP A 200 32.87 -27.16 -9.90
C ASP A 200 33.35 -28.17 -8.85
#